data_AF-A0A8T5A1W2-F1
#
_entry.id   AF-A0A8T5A1W2-F1
#
_cell.length_a   1.000
_cell.length_b   1.000
_cell.length_c   1.000
_cell.angle_alpha   90.00
_cell.angle_beta   90.00
_cell.angle_gamma   90.00
#
_symmetry.space_group_name_H-M   'P 1'
#
loop_
_entity.id
_entity.type
_entity.pdbx_description
1 polymer ?
#
loop_
_entity_poly.entity_id
_entity_poly.type
_entity_poly.pdbx_seq_one_letter_code
_entity_poly.pdbx_strand_id
1 'polypeptide(L)'
;MLIAIVVFPVSVGCVEETRIEEAVKYLLHHYDDEIDLIFESEERAEHFLKEQYPNLPLTFQNVFWLYTDNYFACLALAPYSPHHSSRIKGRLENFGFRSNLYEVINGETFDIVRHGNIIYIGNFSNKYVFSLIHNGS
;
A
#
# COMPACT_ATOMS: atom_id res chain seq x y z
N MET A 1 -10.45 4.47 -5.49
CA MET A 1 -9.49 5.24 -6.30
C MET A 1 -8.19 4.44 -6.29
N LEU A 2 -7.77 3.83 -7.41
CA LEU A 2 -6.54 3.02 -7.41
C LEU A 2 -5.33 3.95 -7.26
N ILE A 3 -4.48 3.72 -6.26
CA ILE A 3 -3.14 4.32 -6.24
C ILE A 3 -2.33 3.63 -7.33
N ALA A 4 -2.27 4.26 -8.51
CA ALA A 4 -1.36 3.84 -9.56
C ALA A 4 0.05 4.30 -9.19
N ILE A 5 0.90 3.37 -8.76
CA ILE A 5 2.34 3.62 -8.66
C ILE A 5 2.89 3.68 -10.09
N VAL A 6 3.11 4.90 -10.59
CA VAL A 6 3.66 5.11 -11.93
C VAL A 6 5.18 4.99 -11.89
N VAL A 7 5.71 3.89 -12.44
CA VAL A 7 7.14 3.72 -12.69
C VAL A 7 7.45 4.30 -14.08
N PHE A 8 8.12 5.46 -14.13
CA PHE A 8 8.48 6.12 -15.39
C PHE A 8 9.83 5.61 -15.93
N PRO A 9 9.98 5.45 -17.26
CA PRO A 9 11.27 5.19 -17.88
C PRO A 9 12.16 6.45 -17.79
N VAL A 10 13.41 6.21 -17.42
CA VAL A 10 14.43 7.20 -17.02
C VAL A 10 14.73 8.22 -18.12
N SER A 11 14.61 9.52 -17.82
CA SER A 11 15.31 10.60 -18.52
C SER A 11 15.53 11.86 -17.64
N VAL A 12 16.81 12.06 -17.30
CA VAL A 12 17.53 13.32 -17.00
C VAL A 12 17.13 14.11 -15.73
N GLY A 13 17.42 13.54 -14.56
CA GLY A 13 18.52 14.02 -13.69
C GLY A 13 18.32 15.24 -12.77
N CYS A 14 17.24 16.03 -12.91
CA CYS A 14 16.93 17.11 -11.95
C CYS A 14 15.42 17.22 -11.67
N VAL A 15 14.60 17.06 -12.70
CA VAL A 15 13.14 16.91 -12.56
C VAL A 15 12.77 15.59 -11.87
N GLU A 16 13.59 14.55 -12.06
CA GLU A 16 13.37 13.22 -11.46
C GLU A 16 13.62 13.21 -9.96
N GLU A 17 14.70 13.82 -9.48
CA GLU A 17 15.01 13.89 -8.04
C GLU A 17 13.92 14.64 -7.26
N THR A 18 13.42 15.76 -7.81
CA THR A 18 12.34 16.53 -7.17
C THR A 18 11.06 15.69 -7.06
N ARG A 19 10.72 14.92 -8.10
CA ARG A 19 9.53 14.03 -8.09
C ARG A 19 9.70 12.86 -7.14
N ILE A 20 10.91 12.31 -7.01
CA ILE A 20 11.22 11.27 -6.05
C ILE A 20 11.07 11.81 -4.62
N GLU A 21 11.62 12.99 -4.33
CA GLU A 21 11.47 13.63 -3.03
C GLU A 21 10.01 13.91 -2.67
N GLU A 22 9.21 14.37 -3.63
CA GLU A 22 7.76 14.58 -3.46
C GLU A 22 7.03 13.26 -3.19
N ALA A 23 7.36 12.19 -3.93
CA ALA A 23 6.79 10.87 -3.70
C ALA A 23 7.17 10.30 -2.32
N VAL A 24 8.42 10.48 -1.89
CA VAL A 24 8.87 10.09 -0.55
C VAL A 24 8.12 10.89 0.51
N LYS A 25 8.01 12.21 0.36
CA LYS A 25 7.22 13.06 1.27
C LYS A 25 5.76 12.61 1.34
N TYR A 26 5.16 12.27 0.21
CA TYR A 26 3.80 11.77 0.14
C TYR A 26 3.63 10.47 0.94
N LEU A 27 4.50 9.47 0.72
CA LEU A 27 4.46 8.20 1.46
C LEU A 27 4.68 8.40 2.96
N LEU A 28 5.61 9.27 3.35
CA LEU A 28 5.86 9.57 4.76
C LEU A 28 4.72 10.37 5.41
N HIS A 29 4.01 11.20 4.65
CA HIS A 29 2.81 11.89 5.14
C HIS A 29 1.68 10.91 5.45
N HIS A 30 1.62 9.80 4.71
CA HIS A 30 0.60 8.77 4.87
C HIS A 30 1.02 7.67 5.86
N TYR A 31 2.24 7.73 6.40
CA TYR A 31 2.73 6.76 7.37
C TYR A 31 2.09 6.99 8.75
N ASP A 32 1.59 5.91 9.33
CA ASP A 32 0.99 5.89 10.66
C ASP A 32 1.92 5.18 11.65
N ASP A 33 2.47 5.95 12.59
CA ASP A 33 3.44 5.50 13.60
C ASP A 33 2.89 4.47 14.59
N GLU A 34 1.57 4.37 14.77
CA GLU A 34 0.99 3.44 15.74
C GLU A 34 0.86 2.02 15.19
N ILE A 35 0.62 1.90 13.88
CA ILE A 35 0.47 0.59 13.23
C ILE A 35 1.65 0.25 12.31
N ASP A 36 2.59 1.17 12.11
CA ASP A 36 3.76 1.02 11.24
C ASP A 36 3.41 0.76 9.77
N LEU A 37 2.30 1.32 9.28
CA LEU A 37 1.82 1.16 7.91
C LEU A 37 1.36 2.51 7.33
N ILE A 38 1.21 2.54 6.01
CA ILE A 38 0.70 3.66 5.22
C ILE A 38 -0.77 3.39 4.92
N PHE A 39 -1.64 4.39 5.16
CA PHE A 39 -3.07 4.32 4.84
C PHE A 39 -3.33 4.60 3.36
N GLU A 40 -4.42 4.05 2.81
CA GLU A 40 -4.71 4.11 1.38
C GLU A 40 -4.89 5.54 0.86
N SER A 41 -5.69 6.37 1.54
CA SER A 41 -5.93 7.74 1.06
C SER A 41 -6.42 8.68 2.15
N GLU A 42 -6.18 9.98 1.95
CA GLU A 42 -6.75 11.07 2.74
C GLU A 42 -8.28 11.22 2.52
N GLU A 43 -8.90 10.40 1.67
CA GLU A 43 -10.33 10.47 1.41
C GLU A 43 -11.16 9.98 2.62
N ARG A 44 -12.04 10.85 3.13
CA ARG A 44 -12.96 10.53 4.24
C ARG A 44 -14.22 9.80 3.82
N ALA A 45 -14.35 9.49 2.52
CA ALA A 45 -15.50 8.77 2.01
C ALA A 45 -15.53 7.33 2.54
N GLU A 46 -16.73 6.76 2.50
CA GLU A 46 -16.93 5.35 2.84
C GLU A 46 -16.16 4.46 1.86
N HIS A 47 -15.46 3.47 2.41
CA HIS A 47 -14.64 2.56 1.62
C HIS A 47 -15.51 1.53 0.90
N PHE A 48 -15.15 1.12 -0.32
CA PHE A 48 -15.92 0.15 -1.11
C PHE A 48 -16.10 -1.21 -0.41
N LEU A 49 -15.17 -1.57 0.49
CA LEU A 49 -15.26 -2.77 1.33
C LEU A 49 -16.46 -2.77 2.28
N LYS A 50 -17.15 -1.64 2.46
CA LYS A 50 -18.36 -1.58 3.28
C LYS A 50 -19.44 -2.55 2.79
N GLU A 51 -19.53 -2.77 1.48
CA GLU A 51 -20.47 -3.74 0.90
C GLU A 51 -20.20 -5.17 1.41
N GLN A 52 -18.92 -5.53 1.57
CA GLN A 52 -18.49 -6.85 2.05
C GLN A 52 -18.42 -6.93 3.58
N TYR A 53 -18.14 -5.81 4.26
CA TYR A 53 -17.94 -5.71 5.70
C TYR A 53 -18.82 -4.60 6.31
N PRO A 54 -20.16 -4.72 6.27
CA PRO A 54 -21.07 -3.62 6.60
C PRO A 54 -21.00 -3.16 8.06
N ASN A 55 -20.53 -4.02 8.97
CA ASN A 55 -20.42 -3.71 10.39
C ASN A 55 -19.14 -2.93 10.77
N LEU A 56 -18.21 -2.74 9.83
CA LEU A 56 -16.96 -2.02 10.08
C LEU A 56 -17.09 -0.57 9.58
N PRO A 57 -16.70 0.45 10.37
CA PRO A 57 -16.69 1.86 9.94
C PRO A 57 -15.49 2.14 9.02
N LEU A 58 -15.49 1.55 7.83
CA LEU A 58 -14.38 1.63 6.87
C LEU A 58 -14.42 2.93 6.06
N THR A 59 -13.29 3.61 6.02
CA THR A 59 -12.99 4.80 5.23
C THR A 59 -11.62 4.63 4.58
N PHE A 60 -11.29 5.37 3.53
CA PHE A 60 -9.96 5.24 2.92
C PHE A 60 -8.81 5.66 3.86
N GLN A 61 -9.10 6.49 4.87
CA GLN A 61 -8.11 6.93 5.88
C GLN A 61 -7.77 5.87 6.94
N ASN A 62 -8.64 4.87 7.13
CA ASN A 62 -8.44 3.86 8.18
C ASN A 62 -8.32 2.44 7.63
N VAL A 63 -8.17 2.31 6.32
CA VAL A 63 -7.91 1.05 5.63
C VAL A 63 -6.43 1.00 5.24
N PHE A 64 -5.81 -0.14 5.55
CA PHE A 64 -4.39 -0.39 5.30
C PHE A 64 -4.22 -1.69 4.52
N TRP A 65 -3.64 -1.58 3.32
CA TRP A 65 -3.37 -2.73 2.46
C TRP A 65 -1.96 -3.26 2.66
N LEU A 66 -1.83 -4.52 3.07
CA LEU A 66 -0.51 -5.14 3.27
C LEU A 66 0.28 -5.27 1.96
N TYR A 67 -0.38 -5.67 0.86
CA TYR A 67 0.29 -5.90 -0.42
C TYR A 67 0.46 -4.62 -1.24
N THR A 68 -0.63 -4.00 -1.72
CA THR A 68 -0.54 -2.92 -2.72
C THR A 68 0.15 -1.67 -2.20
N ASP A 69 -0.17 -1.25 -0.98
CA ASP A 69 0.31 0.05 -0.49
C ASP A 69 1.60 -0.15 0.29
N ASN A 70 1.58 -1.07 1.25
CA ASN A 70 2.65 -1.18 2.23
C ASN A 70 3.86 -1.97 1.74
N TYR A 71 3.68 -3.08 1.01
CA TYR A 71 4.82 -3.81 0.47
C TYR A 71 5.57 -2.99 -0.58
N PHE A 72 4.85 -2.32 -1.50
CA PHE A 72 5.51 -1.46 -2.48
C PHE A 72 6.13 -0.21 -1.85
N ALA A 73 5.45 0.44 -0.89
CA ALA A 73 6.04 1.57 -0.19
C ALA A 73 7.28 1.17 0.63
N CYS A 74 7.27 -0.01 1.27
CA CYS A 74 8.45 -0.55 1.95
C CYS A 74 9.65 -0.63 1.01
N LEU A 75 9.46 -1.16 -0.20
CA LEU A 75 10.52 -1.26 -1.21
C LEU A 75 10.95 0.11 -1.74
N ALA A 76 9.99 1.00 -2.04
CA ALA A 76 10.26 2.33 -2.56
C ALA A 76 10.98 3.23 -1.55
N LEU A 77 10.66 3.11 -0.26
CA LEU A 77 11.29 3.88 0.81
C LEU A 77 12.66 3.35 1.23
N ALA A 78 13.05 2.12 0.86
CA ALA A 78 14.31 1.52 1.31
C ALA A 78 15.55 2.41 1.08
N PRO A 79 15.77 3.04 -0.09
CA PRO A 79 16.93 3.91 -0.31
C PRO A 79 16.80 5.32 0.30
N TYR A 80 15.58 5.82 0.54
CA TYR A 80 15.33 7.22 0.94
C TYR A 80 14.98 7.37 2.42
N SER A 81 14.39 6.34 3.03
CA SER A 81 14.01 6.29 4.43
C SER A 81 14.10 4.85 4.98
N PRO A 82 15.33 4.35 5.21
CA PRO A 82 15.55 2.98 5.68
C PRO A 82 14.85 2.66 7.01
N HIS A 83 14.66 3.66 7.86
CA HIS A 83 13.95 3.52 9.14
C HIS A 83 12.49 3.10 8.93
N HIS A 84 11.73 3.88 8.15
CA HIS A 84 10.31 3.59 7.87
C HIS A 84 10.15 2.30 7.07
N SER A 85 11.00 2.10 6.05
CA SER A 85 11.05 0.84 5.30
C SER A 85 11.21 -0.37 6.23
N SER A 86 12.13 -0.32 7.20
CA SER A 86 12.35 -1.41 8.14
C SER A 86 11.17 -1.63 9.09
N ARG A 87 10.51 -0.56 9.55
CA ARG A 87 9.31 -0.66 10.40
C ARG A 87 8.14 -1.29 9.67
N ILE A 88 7.85 -0.82 8.44
CA ILE A 88 6.82 -1.40 7.57
C ILE A 88 7.12 -2.88 7.32
N LYS A 89 8.36 -3.21 6.95
CA LYS A 89 8.78 -4.60 6.75
C LYS A 89 8.53 -5.48 7.97
N GLY A 90 8.99 -5.04 9.15
CA GLY A 90 8.78 -5.77 10.39
C GLY A 90 7.28 -5.96 10.71
N ARG A 91 6.46 -4.96 10.40
CA ARG A 91 5.01 -5.05 10.56
C ARG A 91 4.37 -6.05 9.58
N LEU A 92 4.76 -6.03 8.31
CA LEU A 92 4.33 -7.02 7.31
C LEU A 92 4.68 -8.44 7.77
N GLU A 93 5.92 -8.66 8.23
CA GLU A 93 6.37 -9.94 8.77
C GLU A 93 5.56 -10.39 9.99
N ASN A 94 5.22 -9.46 10.90
CA ASN A 94 4.37 -9.74 12.07
C ASN A 94 2.94 -10.15 11.68
N PHE A 95 2.41 -9.64 10.57
CA PHE A 95 1.14 -10.09 10.01
C PHE A 95 1.25 -11.43 9.25
N GLY A 96 2.44 -12.04 9.22
CA GLY A 96 2.69 -13.27 8.46
C GLY A 96 2.66 -13.05 6.96
N PHE A 97 2.71 -11.80 6.49
CA PHE A 97 2.70 -11.48 5.07
C PHE A 97 3.98 -11.99 4.41
N ARG A 98 3.81 -12.76 3.34
CA ARG A 98 4.90 -13.21 2.46
C ARG A 98 4.47 -12.98 1.03
N SER A 99 5.17 -12.10 0.32
CA SER A 99 5.00 -12.00 -1.13
C SER A 99 6.05 -12.88 -1.81
N ASN A 100 5.57 -13.88 -2.56
CA ASN A 100 6.38 -14.63 -3.53
C ASN A 100 6.08 -14.17 -4.97
N LEU A 101 5.23 -13.16 -5.13
CA LEU A 101 4.75 -12.68 -6.42
C LEU A 101 5.53 -11.44 -6.81
N TYR A 102 6.24 -11.53 -7.93
CA TYR A 102 6.77 -10.39 -8.64
C TYR A 102 5.72 -9.96 -9.65
N GLU A 103 4.83 -9.04 -9.28
CA GLU A 103 4.07 -8.33 -10.30
C GLU A 103 5.05 -7.47 -11.08
N VAL A 104 5.41 -7.94 -12.28
CA VAL A 104 6.23 -7.18 -13.21
C VAL A 104 5.36 -6.03 -13.74
N ILE A 105 5.57 -4.83 -13.21
CA ILE A 105 4.93 -3.61 -13.72
C ILE A 105 5.65 -3.22 -15.03
N ASN A 106 5.17 -3.73 -16.17
CA ASN A 106 5.75 -3.44 -17.49
C ASN A 106 4.85 -2.59 -18.40
N GLY A 107 4.16 -1.59 -17.85
CA GLY A 107 3.38 -0.62 -18.64
C GLY A 107 2.21 -1.17 -19.46
N GLU A 108 1.93 -2.48 -19.38
CA GLU A 108 0.78 -3.11 -20.00
C GLU A 108 -0.40 -3.14 -19.02
N THR A 109 -1.56 -2.69 -19.50
CA THR A 109 -2.84 -2.81 -18.79
C THR A 109 -3.17 -4.29 -18.60
N PHE A 110 -2.93 -4.81 -17.40
CA PHE A 110 -3.55 -6.05 -16.97
C PHE A 110 -5.03 -5.78 -16.69
N ASP A 111 -5.90 -6.66 -17.18
CA ASP A 111 -7.28 -6.71 -16.70
C ASP A 111 -7.24 -6.77 -15.17
N ILE A 112 -7.79 -5.73 -14.53
CA ILE A 112 -7.88 -5.62 -13.07
C ILE A 112 -8.35 -6.98 -12.57
N VAL A 113 -7.48 -7.70 -11.86
CA VAL A 113 -7.76 -9.06 -11.40
C VAL A 113 -8.88 -8.96 -10.36
N ARG A 114 -10.14 -9.00 -10.83
CA ARG A 114 -11.38 -9.05 -10.04
C ARG A 114 -11.51 -10.34 -9.21
N HIS A 115 -10.52 -11.22 -9.27
CA HIS A 115 -10.51 -12.53 -8.63
C HIS A 115 -9.52 -12.64 -7.46
N GLY A 116 -9.05 -11.51 -6.93
CA GLY A 116 -8.30 -11.50 -5.68
C GLY A 116 -9.23 -11.71 -4.48
N ASN A 117 -8.88 -12.62 -3.58
CA ASN A 117 -9.57 -12.77 -2.31
C ASN A 117 -9.12 -11.67 -1.34
N ILE A 118 -10.06 -10.87 -0.87
CA ILE A 118 -9.81 -9.84 0.15
C ILE A 118 -9.92 -10.50 1.52
N ILE A 119 -8.82 -10.51 2.24
CA ILE A 119 -8.71 -11.09 3.59
C ILE A 119 -8.63 -9.95 4.60
N TYR A 120 -9.58 -9.94 5.53
CA TYR A 120 -9.51 -9.07 6.70
C TYR A 120 -8.54 -9.66 7.73
N ILE A 121 -7.52 -8.88 8.08
CA ILE A 121 -6.44 -9.29 8.98
C ILE A 121 -6.77 -8.91 10.43
N GLY A 122 -7.32 -7.71 10.65
CA GLY A 122 -7.70 -7.27 11.99
C GLY A 122 -7.95 -5.77 12.12
N ASN A 123 -8.33 -5.37 13.33
CA ASN A 123 -8.54 -3.98 13.75
C ASN A 123 -7.55 -3.64 14.86
N PHE A 124 -6.82 -2.54 14.69
CA PHE A 124 -5.87 -2.00 15.65
C PHE A 124 -6.21 -0.53 15.89
N SER A 125 -6.92 -0.22 16.98
CA SER A 125 -7.32 1.15 17.32
C SER A 125 -8.10 1.87 16.20
N ASN A 126 -9.09 1.18 15.63
CA ASN A 126 -9.91 1.63 14.48
C ASN A 126 -9.16 1.74 13.15
N LYS A 127 -8.02 1.04 13.04
CA LYS A 127 -7.25 0.86 11.79
C LYS A 127 -7.45 -0.55 11.29
N TYR A 128 -8.02 -0.68 10.10
CA TYR A 128 -8.47 -1.94 9.53
C TYR A 128 -7.48 -2.42 8.49
N VAL A 129 -6.89 -3.58 8.74
CA VAL A 129 -5.84 -4.14 7.91
C VAL A 129 -6.42 -5.21 7.00
N PHE A 130 -6.10 -5.10 5.71
CA PHE A 130 -6.54 -6.04 4.69
C PHE A 130 -5.37 -6.52 3.84
N SER A 131 -5.54 -7.71 3.26
CA SER A 131 -4.64 -8.25 2.25
C SER A 131 -5.44 -8.68 1.03
N LEU A 132 -4.93 -8.41 -0.16
CA LEU A 132 -5.46 -8.91 -1.42
C LEU A 132 -4.59 -10.08 -1.86
N ILE A 133 -5.17 -11.27 -1.99
CA ILE A 133 -4.48 -12.46 -2.49
C ILE A 133 -5.04 -12.83 -3.86
N HIS A 134 -4.22 -12.75 -4.90
CA HIS A 134 -4.60 -13.20 -6.24
C HIS A 134 -4.50 -14.72 -6.36
N ASN A 135 -5.48 -15.38 -7.00
CA ASN A 135 -5.55 -16.85 -7.15
C ASN A 135 -4.44 -17.49 -8.02
N GLY A 136 -3.30 -16.82 -8.22
CA GLY A 136 -2.05 -17.41 -8.69
C GLY A 136 -1.02 -17.65 -7.58
N SER A 137 -1.43 -17.50 -6.32
CA SER A 137 -0.62 -17.70 -5.09
C SER A 137 -0.55 -19.16 -4.66
#